data_AF-R1BWX3-F1
#
_entry.id   AF-R1BWX3-F1
#
_cell.length_a   1.000
_cell.length_b   1.000
_cell.length_c   1.000
_cell.angle_alpha   90.00
_cell.angle_beta   90.00
_cell.angle_gamma   90.00
#
_symmetry.space_group_name_H-M   'P 1'
#
loop_
_entity.id
_entity.type
_entity.pdbx_description
1 polymer ?
#
loop_
_entity_poly.entity_id
_entity_poly.type
_entity_poly.pdbx_seq_one_letter_code
_entity_poly.pdbx_strand_id
1 'polypeptide(L)'
;MVFSASTAVLADSTVPLIGGPTTATELGRLAQGYSRLQYLLQNWEKLTTVCIKGCVGAPEQCGCIRDPVIVQSYMGFKSMEDPLFKADQLMIRAQQLVASDKDLDAYTDAVDRWTRKCDAANVMAYTSSWGEANPGGGKSEVERYLAKSRKEVVESAEILKTIMDLLDIPEASADSFASGVKRVEANQRR
;
A
#
# COMPACT_ATOMS: atom_id res chain seq x y z
N MET A 1 -33.35 -35.10 49.82
CA MET A 1 -33.20 -34.09 48.75
C MET A 1 -31.74 -33.68 48.73
N VAL A 2 -31.02 -33.92 47.65
CA VAL A 2 -29.61 -33.51 47.50
C VAL A 2 -29.54 -32.68 46.23
N PHE A 3 -29.26 -31.38 46.36
CA PHE A 3 -29.07 -30.48 45.23
C PHE A 3 -27.61 -30.57 44.79
N SER A 4 -27.39 -31.03 43.55
CA SER A 4 -26.08 -31.04 42.89
C SER A 4 -25.83 -29.66 42.28
N ALA A 5 -24.73 -29.01 42.66
CA ALA A 5 -24.32 -27.73 42.09
C ALA A 5 -23.46 -27.99 40.84
N SER A 6 -23.96 -27.62 39.67
CA SER A 6 -23.19 -27.56 38.44
C SER A 6 -22.33 -26.30 38.42
N THR A 7 -21.02 -26.47 38.52
CA THR A 7 -20.04 -25.44 38.20
C THR A 7 -19.91 -25.31 36.68
N ALA A 8 -20.32 -24.16 36.14
CA ALA A 8 -20.05 -23.82 34.75
C ALA A 8 -18.57 -23.43 34.59
N VAL A 9 -17.85 -24.15 33.73
CA VAL A 9 -16.51 -23.79 33.29
C VAL A 9 -16.65 -22.75 32.17
N LEU A 10 -16.22 -21.52 32.43
CA LEU A 10 -16.03 -20.51 31.39
C LEU A 10 -14.80 -20.90 30.57
N ALA A 11 -15.03 -21.50 29.40
CA ALA A 11 -13.97 -21.71 28.42
C ALA A 11 -13.63 -20.35 27.78
N ASP A 12 -12.47 -19.82 28.15
CA ASP A 12 -11.81 -18.70 27.48
C ASP A 12 -11.57 -19.10 26.02
N SER A 13 -12.35 -18.52 25.10
CA SER A 13 -12.21 -18.77 23.67
C SER A 13 -11.11 -17.87 23.12
N THR A 14 -9.86 -18.26 23.34
CA THR A 14 -8.74 -17.71 22.57
C THR A 14 -8.80 -18.31 21.17
N VAL A 15 -9.53 -17.66 20.26
CA VAL A 15 -9.38 -17.92 18.83
C VAL A 15 -7.93 -17.55 18.47
N PRO A 16 -7.10 -18.49 17.99
CA PRO A 16 -5.74 -18.15 17.62
C PRO A 16 -5.79 -17.28 16.37
N LEU A 17 -5.41 -16.01 16.51
CA LEU A 17 -5.09 -15.15 15.37
C LEU A 17 -4.00 -15.84 14.55
N ILE A 18 -4.29 -16.09 13.28
CA ILE A 18 -3.32 -16.66 12.34
C ILE A 18 -2.18 -15.65 12.19
N GLY A 19 -0.99 -16.05 12.65
CA GLY A 19 0.20 -15.19 12.74
C GLY A 19 0.23 -14.47 14.08
N GLY A 20 1.16 -14.88 14.96
CA GLY A 20 1.27 -14.42 16.35
C GLY A 20 1.41 -12.89 16.53
N PRO A 21 1.68 -12.43 17.77
CA PRO A 21 1.72 -11.01 18.09
C PRO A 21 2.66 -10.25 17.14
N THR A 22 2.16 -9.14 16.59
CA THR A 22 2.89 -8.33 15.63
C THR A 22 4.20 -7.82 16.23
N THR A 23 5.30 -8.05 15.52
CA THR A 23 6.64 -7.61 15.94
C THR A 23 6.93 -6.18 15.49
N ALA A 24 7.82 -5.48 16.21
CA ALA A 24 8.28 -4.14 15.81
C ALA A 24 8.91 -4.12 14.40
N THR A 25 9.60 -5.19 14.02
CA THR A 25 10.18 -5.36 12.67
C THR A 25 9.10 -5.42 11.60
N GLU A 26 7.98 -6.11 11.86
CA GLU A 26 6.85 -6.15 10.92
C GLU A 26 6.17 -4.79 10.79
N LEU A 27 5.96 -4.07 11.90
CA LEU A 27 5.39 -2.70 11.88
C LEU A 27 6.26 -1.71 11.11
N GLY A 28 7.59 -1.88 11.17
CA GLY A 28 8.54 -1.08 10.38
C GLY A 28 8.28 -1.14 8.87
N ARG A 29 7.60 -2.18 8.37
CA ARG A 29 7.20 -2.28 6.96
C ARG A 29 6.17 -1.20 6.57
N LEU A 30 5.32 -0.78 7.50
CA LEU A 30 4.34 0.29 7.24
C LEU A 30 5.05 1.63 6.98
N ALA A 31 6.05 1.97 7.81
CA ALA A 31 6.87 3.16 7.63
C ALA A 31 7.67 3.11 6.31
N GLN A 32 8.25 1.96 5.97
CA GLN A 32 8.95 1.76 4.69
C GLN A 32 7.99 1.89 3.50
N GLY A 33 6.80 1.31 3.60
CA GLY A 33 5.74 1.40 2.61
C GLY A 33 5.27 2.84 2.39
N TYR A 34 4.99 3.57 3.47
CA TYR A 34 4.63 4.99 3.41
C TYR A 34 5.70 5.81 2.69
N SER A 35 6.97 5.65 3.05
CA SER A 35 8.08 6.36 2.40
C SER A 35 8.18 6.04 0.90
N ARG A 36 7.95 4.78 0.51
CA ARG A 36 7.87 4.37 -0.91
C ARG A 36 6.72 5.05 -1.64
N LEU A 37 5.53 5.13 -1.05
CA LEU A 37 4.39 5.83 -1.65
C LEU A 37 4.67 7.32 -1.81
N GLN A 38 5.31 7.96 -0.83
CA GLN A 38 5.73 9.36 -0.94
C GLN A 38 6.69 9.56 -2.12
N TYR A 39 7.67 8.68 -2.30
CA TYR A 39 8.58 8.77 -3.44
C TYR A 39 7.91 8.53 -4.78
N LEU A 40 6.97 7.59 -4.86
CA LEU A 40 6.13 7.41 -6.05
C LEU A 40 5.41 8.72 -6.38
N LEU A 41 4.76 9.36 -5.41
CA LEU A 41 3.99 10.58 -5.61
C LEU A 41 4.86 11.78 -5.99
N GLN A 42 6.05 11.91 -5.40
CA GLN A 42 7.02 12.97 -5.70
C GLN A 42 7.70 12.79 -7.07
N ASN A 43 7.87 11.55 -7.51
CA ASN A 43 8.54 11.21 -8.76
C ASN A 43 7.58 10.63 -9.79
N TRP A 44 6.29 10.97 -9.69
CA TRP A 44 5.21 10.33 -10.42
C TRP A 44 5.50 10.26 -11.93
N GLU A 45 5.76 11.42 -12.54
CA GLU A 45 6.03 11.50 -13.98
C GLU A 45 7.26 10.70 -14.41
N LYS A 46 8.35 10.78 -13.64
CA LYS A 46 9.58 10.05 -13.92
C LYS A 46 9.38 8.54 -13.83
N LEU A 47 8.69 8.07 -12.80
CA LEU A 47 8.55 6.64 -12.52
C LEU A 47 7.51 5.97 -13.41
N THR A 48 6.43 6.67 -13.74
CA THR A 48 5.34 6.13 -14.55
C THR A 48 5.50 6.44 -16.05
N THR A 49 6.65 6.94 -16.50
CA THR A 49 6.94 7.16 -17.93
C THR A 49 8.10 6.25 -18.35
N VAL A 50 7.90 5.49 -19.42
CA VAL A 50 8.95 4.70 -20.07
C VAL A 50 9.17 5.26 -21.47
N CYS A 51 10.43 5.63 -21.77
CA CYS A 51 10.83 6.17 -23.07
C CYS A 51 11.70 5.17 -23.82
N ILE A 52 11.64 5.21 -25.15
CA ILE A 52 12.54 4.43 -26.01
C ILE A 52 14.00 4.90 -25.78
N LYS A 53 14.95 3.96 -25.75
CA LYS A 53 16.39 4.26 -25.59
C LYS A 53 16.86 5.24 -26.67
N GLY A 54 17.56 6.31 -26.26
CA GLY A 54 18.10 7.33 -27.17
C GLY A 54 17.20 8.57 -27.36
N CYS A 55 16.11 8.69 -26.61
CA CYS A 55 15.32 9.92 -26.59
C CYS A 55 16.15 11.11 -26.08
N VAL A 56 16.27 12.15 -26.90
CA VAL A 56 16.83 13.46 -26.54
C VAL A 56 15.74 14.50 -26.82
N GLY A 57 14.90 14.81 -25.82
CA GLY A 57 13.76 15.73 -25.98
C GLY A 57 12.68 15.56 -24.91
N ALA A 58 11.59 16.32 -25.03
CA ALA A 58 10.43 16.20 -24.14
C ALA A 58 9.68 14.86 -24.37
N PRO A 59 9.09 14.22 -23.34
CA PRO A 59 8.48 12.89 -23.43
C PRO A 59 7.43 12.73 -24.54
N GLU A 60 6.67 13.79 -24.81
CA GLU A 60 5.63 13.86 -25.84
C GLU A 60 6.18 13.70 -27.27
N GLN A 61 7.45 14.08 -27.48
CA GLN A 61 8.10 14.08 -28.80
C GLN A 61 8.90 12.80 -29.08
N CYS A 62 9.09 11.95 -28.07
CA CYS A 62 9.99 10.80 -28.12
C CYS A 62 9.31 9.44 -28.15
N GLY A 63 7.98 9.39 -28.26
CA GLY A 63 7.25 8.13 -28.19
C GLY A 63 7.31 7.47 -26.81
N CYS A 64 7.44 8.28 -25.74
CA CYS A 64 7.31 7.75 -24.39
C CYS A 64 5.88 7.28 -24.14
N ILE A 65 5.75 6.21 -23.36
CA ILE A 65 4.49 5.63 -22.93
C ILE A 65 4.37 5.73 -21.41
N ARG A 66 3.14 5.73 -20.92
CA ARG A 66 2.87 5.68 -19.49
C ARG A 66 2.81 4.22 -19.05
N ASP A 67 3.44 3.91 -17.92
CA ASP A 67 3.45 2.56 -17.33
C ASP A 67 2.68 2.57 -15.99
N PRO A 68 1.40 2.13 -16.01
CA PRO A 68 0.57 2.02 -14.81
C PRO A 68 0.98 0.87 -13.88
N VAL A 69 1.75 -0.12 -14.36
CA VAL A 69 2.17 -1.28 -13.55
C VAL A 69 3.04 -0.84 -12.38
N ILE A 70 3.78 0.25 -12.55
CA ILE A 70 4.60 0.88 -11.50
C ILE A 70 3.76 1.19 -10.26
N VAL A 71 2.52 1.64 -10.41
CA VAL A 71 1.63 1.89 -9.26
C VAL A 71 1.38 0.62 -8.48
N GLN A 72 1.05 -0.48 -9.17
CA GLN A 72 0.79 -1.78 -8.54
C GLN A 72 2.03 -2.31 -7.81
N SER A 73 3.23 -2.07 -8.36
CA SER A 73 4.49 -2.43 -7.71
C SER A 73 4.72 -1.69 -6.40
N TYR A 74 4.50 -0.37 -6.38
CA TYR A 74 4.69 0.45 -5.18
C TYR A 74 3.62 0.23 -4.11
N MET A 75 2.42 -0.20 -4.50
CA MET A 75 1.32 -0.55 -3.61
C MET A 75 1.41 -1.98 -3.05
N GLY A 76 2.47 -2.73 -3.38
CA GLY A 76 2.70 -4.07 -2.83
C GLY A 76 1.95 -5.21 -3.53
N PHE A 77 1.31 -4.97 -4.68
CA PHE A 77 0.53 -5.99 -5.40
C PHE A 77 1.36 -6.89 -6.31
N LYS A 78 2.63 -6.55 -6.56
CA LYS A 78 3.48 -7.27 -7.54
C LYS A 78 4.55 -8.18 -6.93
N SER A 79 4.83 -8.07 -5.63
CA SER A 79 5.89 -8.85 -4.98
C SER A 79 5.51 -9.21 -3.55
N MET A 80 5.80 -10.46 -3.15
CA MET A 80 5.64 -10.92 -1.76
C MET A 80 6.69 -10.33 -0.82
N GLU A 81 7.78 -9.78 -1.37
CA GLU A 81 8.87 -9.15 -0.63
C GLU A 81 8.65 -7.64 -0.44
N ASP A 82 7.58 -7.07 -1.02
CA ASP A 82 7.31 -5.64 -0.87
C ASP A 82 6.87 -5.31 0.57
N PRO A 83 7.32 -4.18 1.13
CA PRO A 83 6.89 -3.76 2.46
C PRO A 83 5.36 -3.71 2.64
N LEU A 84 4.61 -3.33 1.59
CA LEU A 84 3.15 -3.27 1.62
C LEU A 84 2.45 -4.58 1.25
N PHE A 85 3.18 -5.66 0.97
CA PHE A 85 2.57 -6.96 0.70
C PHE A 85 1.73 -7.43 1.90
N LYS A 86 0.43 -7.63 1.68
CA LYS A 86 -0.55 -8.01 2.72
C LYS A 86 -0.53 -7.08 3.94
N ALA A 87 -0.35 -5.78 3.71
CA ALA A 87 -0.32 -4.80 4.79
C ALA A 87 -1.67 -4.68 5.52
N ASP A 88 -2.79 -4.96 4.85
CA ASP A 88 -4.12 -5.13 5.45
C ASP A 88 -4.10 -6.18 6.58
N GLN A 89 -3.54 -7.37 6.32
CA GLN A 89 -3.45 -8.45 7.30
C GLN A 89 -2.51 -8.08 8.46
N LEU A 90 -1.43 -7.34 8.17
CA LEU A 90 -0.55 -6.81 9.20
C LEU A 90 -1.29 -5.80 10.09
N MET A 91 -2.06 -4.88 9.50
CA MET A 91 -2.82 -3.86 10.24
C MET A 91 -3.91 -4.49 11.11
N ILE A 92 -4.67 -5.46 10.58
CA ILE A 92 -5.68 -6.18 11.38
C ILE A 92 -5.05 -6.82 12.62
N ARG A 93 -3.88 -7.46 12.49
CA ARG A 93 -3.17 -8.02 13.65
C ARG A 93 -2.60 -6.96 14.60
N ALA A 94 -2.25 -5.79 14.07
CA ALA A 94 -1.73 -4.67 14.86
C ALA A 94 -2.82 -3.93 15.66
N GLN A 95 -4.11 -4.20 15.41
CA GLN A 95 -5.23 -3.60 16.13
C GLN A 95 -5.11 -3.70 17.66
N GLN A 96 -4.56 -4.80 18.19
CA GLN A 96 -4.34 -5.01 19.62
C GLN A 96 -3.29 -4.07 20.25
N LEU A 97 -2.56 -3.30 19.44
CA LEU A 97 -1.53 -2.35 19.87
C LEU A 97 -2.07 -0.91 19.98
N VAL A 98 -3.31 -0.67 19.58
CA VAL A 98 -3.94 0.66 19.68
C VAL A 98 -4.13 1.02 21.16
N ALA A 99 -3.66 2.20 21.55
CA ALA A 99 -3.51 2.57 22.95
C ALA A 99 -4.83 2.74 23.73
N SER A 100 -5.93 3.06 23.04
CA SER A 100 -7.22 3.29 23.67
C SER A 100 -8.39 2.71 22.88
N ASP A 101 -9.42 2.25 23.59
CA ASP A 101 -10.68 1.78 22.98
C ASP A 101 -11.36 2.88 22.13
N LYS A 102 -11.15 4.16 22.50
CA LYS A 102 -11.67 5.29 21.73
C LYS A 102 -11.01 5.40 20.35
N ASP A 103 -9.72 5.08 20.27
CA ASP A 103 -8.95 5.14 19.04
C ASP A 103 -9.10 3.86 18.20
N LEU A 104 -9.61 2.78 18.81
CA LEU A 104 -9.84 1.49 18.16
C LEU A 104 -10.85 1.58 17.01
N ASP A 105 -11.94 2.32 17.19
CA ASP A 105 -12.95 2.53 16.14
C ASP A 105 -12.35 3.34 14.98
N ALA A 106 -11.59 4.40 15.29
CA ALA A 106 -10.90 5.22 14.29
C ALA A 106 -9.84 4.41 13.52
N TYR A 107 -9.11 3.53 14.22
CA TYR A 107 -8.16 2.62 13.62
C TYR A 107 -8.83 1.64 12.66
N THR A 108 -9.92 1.01 13.09
CA THR A 108 -10.66 0.04 12.28
C THR A 108 -11.21 0.68 11.01
N ASP A 109 -11.83 1.85 11.11
CA ASP A 109 -12.28 2.62 9.93
C ASP A 109 -11.12 3.00 9.01
N ALA A 110 -9.98 3.40 9.57
CA ALA A 110 -8.79 3.72 8.78
C ALA A 110 -8.28 2.51 8.00
N VAL A 111 -8.18 1.33 8.60
CA VAL A 111 -7.75 0.09 7.93
C VAL A 111 -8.71 -0.30 6.80
N ASP A 112 -10.01 -0.22 7.06
CA ASP A 112 -11.05 -0.50 6.08
C ASP A 112 -10.99 0.47 4.88
N ARG A 113 -10.83 1.76 5.16
CA ARG A 113 -10.69 2.79 4.12
C ARG A 113 -9.40 2.61 3.33
N TRP A 114 -8.29 2.31 4.01
CA TRP A 114 -7.01 2.05 3.36
C TRP A 114 -7.13 0.91 2.36
N THR A 115 -7.72 -0.21 2.78
CA THR A 115 -7.93 -1.40 1.94
C THR A 115 -8.74 -1.05 0.69
N ARG A 116 -9.89 -0.39 0.86
CA ARG A 116 -10.74 0.05 -0.28
C ARG A 116 -10.00 0.96 -1.25
N LYS A 117 -9.18 1.88 -0.73
CA LYS A 117 -8.41 2.83 -1.55
C LYS A 117 -7.26 2.16 -2.29
N CYS A 118 -6.57 1.21 -1.65
CA CYS A 118 -5.55 0.40 -2.30
C CYS A 118 -6.11 -0.43 -3.44
N ASP A 119 -7.26 -1.06 -3.23
CA ASP A 119 -7.96 -1.82 -4.29
C ASP A 119 -8.40 -0.91 -5.43
N ALA A 120 -8.97 0.26 -5.13
CA ALA A 120 -9.35 1.24 -6.15
C ALA A 120 -8.14 1.71 -6.96
N ALA A 121 -7.01 2.02 -6.31
CA ALA A 121 -5.77 2.40 -6.97
C ALA A 121 -5.29 1.29 -7.92
N ASN A 122 -5.33 0.03 -7.48
CA ASN A 122 -4.94 -1.14 -8.24
C ASN A 122 -5.84 -1.36 -9.46
N VAL A 123 -7.17 -1.30 -9.29
CA VAL A 123 -8.13 -1.47 -10.38
C VAL A 123 -7.97 -0.36 -11.43
N MET A 124 -7.77 0.89 -11.02
CA MET A 124 -7.54 2.00 -11.94
C MET A 124 -6.21 1.83 -12.69
N ALA A 125 -5.15 1.39 -12.02
CA ALA A 125 -3.86 1.11 -12.66
C ALA A 125 -3.96 -0.05 -13.66
N TYR A 126 -4.63 -1.14 -13.29
CA TYR A 126 -4.87 -2.28 -14.19
C TYR A 126 -5.71 -1.88 -15.41
N THR A 127 -6.75 -1.08 -15.20
CA THR A 127 -7.58 -0.58 -16.31
C THR A 127 -6.76 0.32 -17.25
N SER A 128 -5.93 1.18 -16.67
CA SER A 128 -5.00 2.04 -17.40
C SER A 128 -4.04 1.23 -18.27
N SER A 129 -3.54 0.07 -17.81
CA SER A 129 -2.59 -0.75 -18.59
C SER A 129 -3.18 -1.36 -19.87
N TRP A 130 -4.51 -1.39 -19.98
CA TRP A 130 -5.22 -1.84 -21.19
C TRP A 130 -5.82 -0.67 -21.99
N GLY A 131 -5.55 0.58 -21.59
CA GLY A 131 -6.17 1.78 -22.15
C GLY A 131 -5.99 1.93 -23.66
N GLU A 132 -4.84 1.53 -24.22
CA GLU A 132 -4.60 1.56 -25.68
C GLU A 132 -5.19 0.36 -26.44
N ALA A 133 -5.38 -0.78 -25.77
CA ALA A 133 -5.80 -2.02 -26.41
C ALA A 133 -7.33 -2.14 -26.56
N ASN A 134 -8.10 -1.33 -25.83
CA ASN A 134 -9.56 -1.41 -25.80
C ASN A 134 -10.21 -0.67 -27.00
N PRO A 135 -11.37 -1.14 -27.51
CA PRO A 135 -12.15 -0.39 -28.50
C PRO A 135 -12.50 1.02 -27.99
N GLY A 136 -12.16 2.06 -28.75
CA GLY A 136 -12.30 3.47 -28.32
C GLY A 136 -11.25 3.92 -27.30
N GLY A 137 -10.21 3.11 -27.07
CA GLY A 137 -9.07 3.41 -26.22
C GLY A 137 -8.03 4.33 -26.87
N GLY A 138 -6.94 4.58 -26.14
CA GLY A 138 -5.82 5.39 -26.59
C GLY A 138 -4.98 5.92 -25.43
N LYS A 139 -3.93 6.68 -25.75
CA LYS A 139 -3.03 7.28 -24.75
C LYS A 139 -3.76 8.15 -23.72
N SER A 140 -4.79 8.87 -24.16
CA SER A 140 -5.65 9.66 -23.28
C SER A 140 -6.40 8.82 -22.24
N GLU A 141 -6.79 7.59 -22.60
CA GLU A 141 -7.45 6.67 -21.66
C GLU A 141 -6.46 6.10 -20.64
N VAL A 142 -5.24 5.77 -21.07
CA VAL A 142 -4.15 5.40 -20.17
C VAL A 142 -3.93 6.53 -19.15
N GLU A 143 -3.73 7.75 -19.62
CA GLU A 143 -3.51 8.93 -18.76
C GLU A 143 -4.69 9.18 -17.82
N ARG A 144 -5.93 9.08 -18.31
CA ARG A 144 -7.14 9.29 -17.52
C ARG A 144 -7.23 8.33 -16.34
N TYR A 145 -7.05 7.03 -16.57
CA TYR A 145 -7.12 6.04 -15.50
C TYR A 145 -5.87 6.05 -14.62
N LEU A 146 -4.70 6.38 -15.15
CA LEU A 146 -3.49 6.55 -14.36
C LEU A 146 -3.62 7.75 -13.40
N ALA A 147 -4.21 8.86 -13.86
CA ALA A 147 -4.50 10.01 -13.01
C ALA A 147 -5.53 9.70 -11.92
N LYS A 148 -6.54 8.87 -12.20
CA LYS A 148 -7.46 8.36 -11.18
C LYS A 148 -6.72 7.50 -10.16
N SER A 149 -5.90 6.57 -10.62
CA SER A 149 -5.07 5.73 -9.76
C SER A 149 -4.18 6.58 -8.83
N ARG A 150 -3.58 7.66 -9.36
CA ARG A 150 -2.80 8.63 -8.56
C ARG A 150 -3.59 9.20 -7.38
N LYS A 151 -4.84 9.60 -7.61
CA LYS A 151 -5.69 10.17 -6.54
C LYS A 151 -5.92 9.16 -5.43
N GLU A 152 -6.22 7.92 -5.80
CA GLU A 152 -6.39 6.84 -4.81
C GLU A 152 -5.08 6.55 -4.06
N VAL A 153 -3.91 6.62 -4.70
CA VAL A 153 -2.61 6.48 -4.03
C VAL A 153 -2.35 7.60 -3.02
N VAL A 154 -2.71 8.85 -3.34
CA VAL A 154 -2.59 9.98 -2.40
C VAL A 154 -3.42 9.70 -1.15
N GLU A 155 -4.69 9.35 -1.32
CA GLU A 155 -5.58 9.06 -0.20
C GLU A 155 -5.13 7.83 0.60
N SER A 156 -4.66 6.77 -0.08
CA SER A 156 -4.06 5.61 0.59
C SER A 156 -2.84 5.99 1.44
N ALA A 157 -1.97 6.87 0.95
CA ALA A 157 -0.80 7.32 1.70
C ALA A 157 -1.18 8.16 2.92
N GLU A 158 -2.17 9.04 2.80
CA GLU A 158 -2.70 9.83 3.92
C GLU A 158 -3.33 8.93 4.99
N ILE A 159 -4.14 7.95 4.59
CA ILE A 159 -4.74 6.99 5.54
C ILE A 159 -3.67 6.11 6.19
N LEU A 160 -2.65 5.68 5.44
CA LEU A 160 -1.53 4.91 5.99
C LEU A 160 -0.80 5.71 7.07
N LYS A 161 -0.64 7.03 6.87
CA LYS A 161 -0.06 7.91 7.88
C LYS A 161 -0.91 7.94 9.15
N THR A 162 -2.23 8.08 9.03
CA THR A 162 -3.15 8.01 10.17
C THR A 162 -3.03 6.67 10.92
N ILE A 163 -2.96 5.55 10.20
CA ILE A 163 -2.77 4.22 10.80
C ILE A 163 -1.44 4.14 11.56
N MET A 164 -0.36 4.69 11.00
CA MET A 164 0.94 4.76 11.66
C MET A 164 0.88 5.62 12.93
N ASP A 165 0.18 6.75 12.90
CA ASP A 165 0.04 7.64 14.04
C ASP A 165 -0.76 7.00 15.18
N LEU A 166 -1.83 6.27 14.86
CA LEU A 166 -2.62 5.52 15.84
C LEU A 166 -1.87 4.33 16.48
N LEU A 167 -0.76 3.90 15.86
CA LEU A 167 0.13 2.84 16.34
C LEU A 167 1.46 3.38 16.89
N ASP A 168 1.62 4.70 16.97
CA ASP A 168 2.87 5.37 17.36
C ASP A 168 4.11 4.89 16.56
N ILE A 169 3.93 4.58 15.27
CA ILE A 169 5.02 4.14 14.38
C ILE A 169 5.75 5.38 13.85
N PRO A 170 7.06 5.55 14.14
CA PRO A 170 7.81 6.68 13.63
C PRO A 170 7.98 6.57 12.11
N GLU A 171 7.97 7.71 11.42
CA GLU A 171 8.34 7.78 10.02
C GLU A 171 9.79 7.31 9.81
N ALA A 172 10.03 6.62 8.70
CA ALA A 172 11.38 6.22 8.32
C ALA A 172 12.23 7.48 8.04
N SER A 173 13.43 7.57 8.64
CA SER A 173 14.33 8.69 8.39
C SER A 173 14.75 8.76 6.92
N ALA A 174 14.94 9.96 6.38
CA ALA A 174 15.29 10.21 4.98
C ALA A 174 16.52 9.40 4.49
N ASP A 175 17.46 9.11 5.38
CA ASP A 175 18.68 8.34 5.09
C ASP A 175 18.42 6.84 4.82
N SER A 176 17.45 6.26 5.54
CA SER A 176 17.03 4.87 5.33
C SER A 176 16.34 4.68 3.98
N PHE A 177 15.64 5.72 3.53
CA PHE A 177 14.90 5.75 2.29
C PHE A 177 15.81 5.81 1.05
N ALA A 178 16.80 6.69 1.05
CA ALA A 178 17.76 6.84 -0.06
C ALA A 178 18.55 5.55 -0.36
N SER A 179 18.81 4.74 0.67
CA SER A 179 19.46 3.43 0.54
C SER A 179 18.54 2.37 -0.06
N GLY A 180 17.24 2.42 0.26
CA GLY A 180 16.22 1.52 -0.29
C GLY A 180 15.89 1.78 -1.76
N VAL A 181 15.78 3.05 -2.16
CA VAL A 181 15.48 3.45 -3.56
C VAL A 181 16.53 2.94 -4.54
N LYS A 182 17.82 3.09 -4.21
CA LYS A 182 18.94 2.60 -5.04
C LYS A 182 18.85 1.10 -5.30
N ARG A 183 18.31 0.32 -4.36
CA ARG A 183 18.16 -1.13 -4.45
C ARG A 183 16.98 -1.54 -5.34
N VAL A 184 15.88 -0.79 -5.27
CA VAL A 184 14.67 -1.02 -6.08
C VAL A 184 14.91 -0.64 -7.55
N GLU A 185 15.53 0.52 -7.79
CA GLU A 185 15.92 0.94 -9.15
C GLU A 185 16.93 -0.02 -9.79
N ALA A 186 17.77 -0.70 -8.99
CA ALA A 186 18.70 -1.72 -9.48
C ALA A 186 18.02 -3.05 -9.85
N ASN A 187 16.93 -3.42 -9.16
CA ASN A 187 16.16 -4.64 -9.46
C ASN A 187 15.17 -4.46 -10.61
N GLN A 188 14.63 -3.25 -10.83
CA GLN A 188 13.73 -2.95 -11.96
C GLN A 188 14.46 -2.81 -13.32
N ARG A 189 15.80 -2.79 -13.32
CA ARG A 189 16.65 -2.71 -14.53
C ARG A 189 17.23 -4.06 -14.97
N ARG A 190 16.83 -5.16 -14.34
CA ARG A 190 17.14 -6.54 -14.77
C ARG A 190 15.95 -7.14 -15.50
#